data_AF-A0A178X367-F1
#
_entry.id   AF-A0A178X367-F1
#
_cell.length_a   1.000
_cell.length_b   1.000
_cell.length_c   1.000
_cell.angle_alpha   90.00
_cell.angle_beta   90.00
_cell.angle_gamma   90.00
#
_symmetry.space_group_name_H-M   'P 1'
#
loop_
_entity.id
_entity.type
_entity.pdbx_description
1 polymer ?
#
loop_
_entity_poly.entity_id
_entity_poly.type
_entity_poly.pdbx_seq_one_letter_code
_entity_poly.pdbx_strand_id
1 'polypeptide(L)'
;MDMQAFAVAMAEALDGTWTVEPGHHGHRDRYLIGPDGEELHVWYSDWEKTPRLRLSASLPARLATIRHRHGNPVPSHEITVSPAKTPETVAAETARLLLPGYRATLAETRELKQRLDDQAAVRDRLAHAIADPLGATVHTPGPSPLGHDPQEAIVRYQGPLAGTATVPRKSGHVAFAFSVAPGEAARVAAFLATFPRTPDWDQDH
;
A
#
# COMPACT_ATOMS: atom_id res chain seq x y z
N MET A 1 19.46 15.85 -25.34
CA MET A 1 18.04 16.22 -25.13
C MET A 1 17.97 17.04 -23.85
N ASP A 2 17.27 18.17 -23.84
CA ASP A 2 16.96 18.88 -22.60
C ASP A 2 15.76 18.21 -21.93
N MET A 3 16.01 17.47 -20.85
CA MET A 3 14.97 16.73 -20.15
C MET A 3 13.98 17.62 -19.41
N GLN A 4 14.37 18.83 -18.99
CA GLN A 4 13.43 19.75 -18.36
C GLN A 4 12.40 20.21 -19.37
N ALA A 5 12.86 20.75 -20.50
CA ALA A 5 11.98 21.25 -21.56
C ALA A 5 11.11 20.11 -22.13
N PHE A 6 11.70 18.93 -22.33
CA PHE A 6 10.97 17.76 -22.79
C PHE A 6 9.85 17.34 -21.83
N ALA A 7 10.16 17.23 -20.53
CA ALA A 7 9.18 16.81 -19.52
C ALA A 7 8.05 17.82 -19.35
N VAL A 8 8.34 19.14 -19.44
CA VAL A 8 7.31 20.20 -19.37
C VAL A 8 6.35 20.07 -20.56
N ALA A 9 6.86 19.98 -21.79
CA ALA A 9 6.02 19.82 -22.97
C ALA A 9 5.21 18.51 -22.93
N MET A 10 5.80 17.43 -22.40
CA MET A 10 5.09 16.16 -22.22
C MET A 10 3.97 16.26 -21.19
N ALA A 11 4.21 16.94 -20.05
CA ALA A 11 3.21 17.16 -19.01
C ALA A 11 2.02 18.00 -19.52
N GLU A 12 2.31 19.05 -20.30
CA GLU A 12 1.29 19.86 -21.00
C GLU A 12 0.45 18.99 -21.97
N ALA A 13 1.08 18.07 -22.69
CA ALA A 13 0.42 17.21 -23.67
C ALA A 13 -0.43 16.07 -23.06
N LEU A 14 -0.14 15.62 -21.83
CA LEU A 14 -0.90 14.55 -21.17
C LEU A 14 -2.31 15.00 -20.76
N ASP A 15 -2.41 16.17 -20.15
CA ASP A 15 -3.66 16.89 -19.80
C ASP A 15 -3.41 18.26 -19.11
N GLY A 16 -2.14 18.67 -18.93
CA GLY A 16 -1.75 19.93 -18.29
C GLY A 16 -1.86 19.96 -16.76
N THR A 17 -2.35 18.89 -16.13
CA THR A 17 -2.43 18.77 -14.66
C THR A 17 -1.21 18.10 -14.04
N TRP A 18 -0.34 17.53 -14.86
CA TRP A 18 0.92 16.93 -14.43
C TRP A 18 1.94 18.01 -14.07
N THR A 19 2.59 17.86 -12.93
CA THR A 19 3.70 18.73 -12.52
C THR A 19 5.05 18.04 -12.73
N VAL A 20 6.07 18.81 -13.09
CA VAL A 20 7.42 18.28 -13.32
C VAL A 20 8.30 18.50 -12.10
N GLU A 21 8.90 17.44 -11.59
CA GLU A 21 9.86 17.46 -10.49
C GLU A 21 11.26 16.98 -10.93
N PRO A 22 12.33 17.43 -10.24
CA PRO A 22 13.68 16.94 -10.49
C PRO A 22 13.81 15.42 -10.28
N GLY A 23 14.47 14.73 -11.21
CA GLY A 23 14.82 13.33 -11.07
C GLY A 23 16.06 13.09 -10.21
N HIS A 24 16.44 11.82 -10.06
CA HIS A 24 17.62 11.41 -9.26
C HIS A 24 18.94 11.63 -10.00
N HIS A 25 18.93 11.70 -11.32
CA HIS A 25 20.11 11.75 -12.19
C HIS A 25 20.33 13.14 -12.81
N GLY A 26 19.92 14.18 -12.09
CA GLY A 26 20.23 15.57 -12.42
C GLY A 26 19.56 16.01 -13.72
N HIS A 27 20.32 16.18 -14.80
CA HIS A 27 19.81 16.66 -16.09
C HIS A 27 19.24 15.56 -16.99
N ARG A 28 19.32 14.29 -16.56
CA ARG A 28 18.99 13.13 -17.42
C ARG A 28 17.61 12.53 -17.18
N ASP A 29 16.95 12.95 -16.12
CA ASP A 29 15.66 12.42 -15.76
C ASP A 29 14.75 13.45 -15.07
N ARG A 30 13.45 13.22 -15.17
CA ARG A 30 12.42 14.01 -14.51
C ARG A 30 11.34 13.10 -13.99
N TYR A 31 10.66 13.54 -12.94
CA TYR A 31 9.41 12.94 -12.51
C TYR A 31 8.25 13.81 -13.02
N LEU A 32 7.22 13.17 -13.56
CA LEU A 32 5.94 13.80 -13.81
C LEU A 32 4.99 13.28 -12.73
N ILE A 33 4.45 14.20 -11.93
CA ILE A 33 3.53 13.90 -10.84
C ILE A 33 2.11 14.20 -11.34
N GLY A 34 1.28 13.16 -11.40
CA GLY A 34 -0.10 13.27 -11.85
C GLY A 34 -1.06 13.73 -10.74
N PRO A 35 -2.27 14.15 -11.12
CA PRO A 35 -3.25 14.72 -10.19
C PRO A 35 -3.66 13.78 -9.06
N ASP A 36 -3.59 12.46 -9.28
CA ASP A 36 -3.90 11.46 -8.26
C ASP A 36 -2.66 11.00 -7.47
N GLY A 37 -1.56 11.77 -7.50
CA GLY A 37 -0.29 11.36 -6.89
C GLY A 37 0.38 10.22 -7.66
N GLU A 38 0.09 10.12 -8.95
CA GLU A 38 0.76 9.22 -9.89
C GLU A 38 2.20 9.69 -10.08
N GLU A 39 3.16 8.78 -10.17
CA GLU A 39 4.57 9.14 -10.37
C GLU A 39 5.09 8.46 -11.64
N LEU A 40 5.47 9.26 -12.63
CA LEU A 40 6.05 8.81 -13.88
C LEU A 40 7.49 9.29 -13.99
N HIS A 41 8.43 8.36 -13.93
CA HIS A 41 9.84 8.61 -14.15
C HIS A 41 10.14 8.62 -15.65
N VAL A 42 10.64 9.74 -16.15
CA VAL A 42 11.07 9.89 -17.55
C VAL A 42 12.59 10.02 -17.55
N TRP A 43 13.26 9.04 -18.16
CA TRP A 43 14.71 8.89 -18.09
C TRP A 43 15.32 8.71 -19.47
N TYR A 44 16.29 9.58 -19.81
CA TYR A 44 17.09 9.48 -21.01
C TYR A 44 18.46 8.86 -20.74
N SER A 45 18.75 7.77 -21.44
CA SER A 45 20.04 7.07 -21.39
C SER A 45 20.81 7.30 -22.68
N ASP A 46 21.91 8.07 -22.62
CA ASP A 46 22.79 8.41 -23.74
C ASP A 46 24.10 7.60 -23.78
N TRP A 47 24.40 6.86 -22.72
CA TRP A 47 25.60 6.01 -22.62
C TRP A 47 25.41 4.60 -23.19
N GLU A 48 24.18 4.22 -23.52
CA GLU A 48 23.90 2.95 -24.19
C GLU A 48 24.28 3.03 -25.67
N LYS A 49 24.63 1.89 -26.29
CA LYS A 49 24.95 1.81 -27.74
C LYS A 49 23.86 2.43 -28.64
N THR A 50 22.62 2.44 -28.16
CA THR A 50 21.50 3.11 -28.78
C THR A 50 20.84 3.97 -27.72
N PRO A 51 20.81 5.31 -27.87
CA PRO A 51 20.13 6.17 -26.92
C PRO A 51 18.65 5.82 -26.82
N ARG A 52 18.11 5.83 -25.59
CA ARG A 52 16.73 5.43 -25.30
C ARG A 52 16.08 6.39 -24.33
N LEU A 53 14.78 6.60 -24.50
CA LEU A 53 13.94 7.24 -23.51
C LEU A 53 13.09 6.17 -22.84
N ARG A 54 13.25 6.00 -21.53
CA ARG A 54 12.46 5.08 -20.70
C ARG A 54 11.45 5.86 -19.90
N LEU A 55 10.25 5.31 -19.80
CA LEU A 55 9.16 5.84 -19.02
C LEU A 55 8.67 4.75 -18.09
N SER A 56 8.77 4.97 -16.79
CA SER A 56 8.40 4.01 -15.76
C SER A 56 7.43 4.65 -14.79
N ALA A 57 6.27 4.03 -14.59
CA ALA A 57 5.35 4.45 -13.53
C ALA A 57 5.54 3.58 -12.28
N SER A 58 5.74 4.26 -11.16
CA SER A 58 5.95 3.67 -9.84
C SER A 58 4.71 3.91 -8.97
N LEU A 59 4.39 2.95 -8.12
CA LEU A 59 3.43 3.21 -7.04
C LEU A 59 4.09 4.16 -6.02
N PRO A 60 3.34 5.10 -5.42
CA PRO A 60 3.82 5.88 -4.30
C PRO A 60 4.46 4.99 -3.23
N ALA A 61 5.59 5.39 -2.65
CA ALA A 61 6.43 4.53 -1.81
C ALA A 61 5.65 3.75 -0.71
N ARG A 62 4.65 4.41 -0.09
CA ARG A 62 3.78 3.76 0.92
C ARG A 62 2.91 2.66 0.32
N LEU A 63 2.30 2.89 -0.84
CA LEU A 63 1.49 1.91 -1.55
C LEU A 63 2.34 0.77 -2.12
N ALA A 64 3.54 1.08 -2.64
CA ALA A 64 4.51 0.08 -3.08
C ALA A 64 4.88 -0.89 -1.93
N THR A 65 5.14 -0.34 -0.74
CA THR A 65 5.44 -1.14 0.47
C THR A 65 4.28 -2.06 0.86
N ILE A 66 3.05 -1.52 0.88
CA ILE A 66 1.84 -2.30 1.20
C ILE A 66 1.67 -3.44 0.20
N ARG A 67 1.75 -3.14 -1.11
CA ARG A 67 1.58 -4.15 -2.15
C ARG A 67 2.65 -5.23 -2.11
N HIS A 68 3.91 -4.86 -1.85
CA HIS A 68 4.99 -5.84 -1.71
C HIS A 68 4.75 -6.84 -0.58
N ARG A 69 4.14 -6.39 0.54
CA ARG A 69 3.90 -7.26 1.70
C ARG A 69 2.62 -8.09 1.61
N HIS A 70 1.55 -7.53 1.04
CA HIS A 70 0.19 -8.09 1.13
C HIS A 70 -0.49 -8.35 -0.20
N GLY A 71 0.03 -7.77 -1.28
CA GLY A 71 -0.56 -7.87 -2.60
C GLY A 71 0.20 -8.79 -3.53
N ASN A 72 -0.27 -8.84 -4.77
CA ASN A 72 0.48 -9.44 -5.85
C ASN A 72 1.71 -8.58 -6.20
N PRO A 73 2.80 -9.20 -6.68
CA PRO A 73 3.95 -8.46 -7.20
C PRO A 73 3.53 -7.33 -8.12
N VAL A 74 4.15 -6.16 -7.97
CA VAL A 74 3.86 -4.99 -8.81
C VAL A 74 4.29 -5.33 -10.23
N PRO A 75 3.40 -5.27 -11.24
CA PRO A 75 3.80 -5.38 -12.63
C PRO A 75 4.78 -4.25 -12.96
N SER A 76 5.76 -4.53 -13.83
CA SER A 76 6.61 -3.46 -14.36
C SER A 76 5.79 -2.61 -15.33
N HIS A 77 5.48 -1.37 -14.95
CA HIS A 77 4.80 -0.40 -15.81
C HIS A 77 5.83 0.48 -16.50
N GLU A 78 6.54 -0.11 -17.47
CA GLU A 78 7.58 0.57 -18.23
C GLU A 78 7.34 0.49 -19.74
N ILE A 79 7.59 1.59 -20.44
CA ILE A 79 7.75 1.60 -21.89
C ILE A 79 9.09 2.23 -22.27
N THR A 80 9.67 1.74 -23.37
CA THR A 80 10.86 2.34 -23.99
C THR A 80 10.46 2.93 -25.33
N VAL A 81 10.80 4.20 -25.55
CA VAL A 81 10.52 4.90 -26.80
C VAL A 81 11.80 5.48 -27.41
N SER A 82 11.74 5.77 -28.71
CA SER A 82 12.84 6.43 -29.40
C SER A 82 13.01 7.86 -28.89
N PRO A 83 14.24 8.32 -28.59
CA PRO A 83 14.49 9.70 -28.17
C PRO A 83 14.30 10.73 -29.30
N ALA A 84 14.08 10.27 -30.54
CA ALA A 84 13.74 11.16 -31.66
C ALA A 84 12.24 11.55 -31.70
N LYS A 85 11.39 10.90 -30.89
CA LYS A 85 9.96 11.24 -30.82
C LYS A 85 9.74 12.58 -30.12
N THR A 86 8.70 13.29 -30.53
CA THR A 86 8.31 14.54 -29.88
C THR A 86 7.65 14.27 -28.52
N PRO A 87 7.67 15.25 -27.59
CA PRO A 87 7.00 15.12 -26.29
C PRO A 87 5.52 14.72 -26.41
N GLU A 88 4.79 15.26 -27.40
CA GLU A 88 3.36 14.99 -27.61
C GLU A 88 3.13 13.54 -28.06
N THR A 89 4.01 13.03 -28.92
CA THR A 89 3.94 11.62 -29.36
C THR A 89 4.21 10.69 -28.18
N VAL A 90 5.18 11.01 -27.34
CA VAL A 90 5.50 10.23 -26.15
C VAL A 90 4.38 10.32 -25.11
N ALA A 91 3.77 11.49 -24.90
CA ALA A 91 2.59 11.64 -24.06
C ALA A 91 1.43 10.76 -24.53
N ALA A 92 1.11 10.78 -25.83
CA ALA A 92 0.05 9.96 -26.40
C ALA A 92 0.32 8.44 -26.25
N GLU A 93 1.56 8.02 -26.43
CA GLU A 93 1.95 6.61 -26.19
C GLU A 93 1.88 6.24 -24.71
N THR A 94 2.29 7.12 -23.82
CA THR A 94 2.21 6.93 -22.37
C THR A 94 0.75 6.77 -21.92
N ALA A 95 -0.12 7.66 -22.38
CA ALA A 95 -1.55 7.61 -22.08
C ALA A 95 -2.23 6.35 -22.62
N ARG A 96 -1.78 5.83 -23.76
CA ARG A 96 -2.37 4.65 -24.40
C ARG A 96 -1.82 3.32 -23.88
N LEU A 97 -0.52 3.24 -23.63
CA LEU A 97 0.18 1.98 -23.36
C LEU A 97 0.52 1.76 -21.89
N LEU A 98 0.81 2.83 -21.15
CA LEU A 98 1.38 2.74 -19.80
C LEU A 98 0.34 3.09 -18.73
N LEU A 99 -0.31 4.26 -18.84
CA LEU A 99 -1.24 4.74 -17.81
C LEU A 99 -2.42 3.81 -17.51
N PRO A 100 -3.05 3.11 -18.48
CA PRO A 100 -4.21 2.27 -18.18
C PRO A 100 -3.86 1.12 -17.22
N GLY A 101 -2.78 0.39 -17.50
CA GLY A 101 -2.33 -0.72 -16.65
C GLY A 101 -1.82 -0.26 -15.29
N TYR A 102 -1.09 0.87 -15.28
CA TYR A 102 -0.64 1.49 -14.04
C TYR A 102 -1.80 1.94 -13.15
N ARG A 103 -2.79 2.65 -13.71
CA ARG A 103 -3.95 3.14 -12.96
C ARG A 103 -4.80 2.00 -12.39
N ALA A 104 -4.96 0.90 -13.12
CA ALA A 104 -5.60 -0.30 -12.57
C ALA A 104 -4.82 -0.85 -11.36
N THR A 105 -3.49 -0.95 -11.47
CA THR A 105 -2.63 -1.38 -10.36
C THR A 105 -2.72 -0.43 -9.17
N LEU A 106 -2.76 0.88 -9.41
CA LEU A 106 -2.90 1.91 -8.37
C LEU A 106 -4.24 1.79 -7.64
N ALA A 107 -5.34 1.62 -8.38
CA ALA A 107 -6.68 1.42 -7.83
C ALA A 107 -6.77 0.16 -6.95
N GLU A 108 -6.32 -0.99 -7.46
CA GLU A 108 -6.25 -2.24 -6.69
C GLU A 108 -5.44 -2.09 -5.40
N THR A 109 -4.34 -1.34 -5.46
CA THR A 109 -3.47 -1.14 -4.30
C THR A 109 -4.11 -0.23 -3.26
N ARG A 110 -4.88 0.77 -3.70
CA ARG A 110 -5.69 1.62 -2.81
C ARG A 110 -6.79 0.82 -2.14
N GLU A 111 -7.50 -0.04 -2.87
CA GLU A 111 -8.51 -0.93 -2.31
C GLU A 111 -7.91 -1.93 -1.32
N LEU A 112 -6.74 -2.50 -1.64
CA LEU A 112 -5.99 -3.32 -0.69
C LEU A 112 -5.69 -2.54 0.59
N LYS A 113 -5.11 -1.34 0.47
CA LYS A 113 -4.83 -0.49 1.63
C LYS A 113 -6.09 -0.23 2.46
N GLN A 114 -7.20 0.14 1.82
CA GLN A 114 -8.46 0.42 2.52
C GLN A 114 -8.95 -0.79 3.29
N ARG A 115 -8.94 -1.98 2.67
CA ARG A 115 -9.30 -3.24 3.36
C ARG A 115 -8.41 -3.52 4.55
N LEU A 116 -7.10 -3.29 4.43
CA LEU A 116 -6.17 -3.50 5.53
C LEU A 116 -6.43 -2.53 6.70
N ASP A 117 -6.73 -1.27 6.41
CA ASP A 117 -7.08 -0.25 7.40
C ASP A 117 -8.41 -0.59 8.11
N ASP A 118 -9.42 -1.03 7.36
CA ASP A 118 -10.71 -1.43 7.92
C ASP A 118 -10.57 -2.63 8.86
N GLN A 119 -9.76 -3.63 8.47
CA GLN A 119 -9.47 -4.80 9.31
C GLN A 119 -8.71 -4.40 10.58
N ALA A 120 -7.76 -3.46 10.50
CA ALA A 120 -7.06 -2.94 11.67
C ALA A 120 -8.03 -2.22 12.62
N ALA A 121 -8.95 -1.40 12.09
CA ALA A 121 -9.97 -0.73 12.88
C ALA A 121 -10.92 -1.71 13.58
N VAL A 122 -11.29 -2.81 12.91
CA VAL A 122 -12.09 -3.90 13.51
C VAL A 122 -11.32 -4.59 14.64
N ARG A 123 -10.04 -4.94 14.42
CA ARG A 123 -9.19 -5.53 15.48
C ARG A 123 -9.15 -4.63 16.70
N ASP A 124 -8.84 -3.34 16.50
CA ASP A 124 -8.66 -2.41 17.62
C ASP A 124 -9.96 -2.26 18.42
N ARG A 125 -11.10 -2.15 17.73
CA ARG A 125 -12.42 -2.12 18.36
C ARG A 125 -12.71 -3.38 19.17
N LEU A 126 -12.46 -4.56 18.59
CA LEU A 126 -12.70 -5.84 19.26
C LEU A 126 -11.75 -6.05 20.44
N ALA A 127 -10.50 -5.60 20.33
CA ALA A 127 -9.54 -5.67 21.43
C ALA A 127 -10.02 -4.86 22.64
N HIS A 128 -10.51 -3.64 22.41
CA HIS A 128 -11.13 -2.85 23.48
C HIS A 128 -12.40 -3.50 24.04
N ALA A 129 -13.28 -4.01 23.17
CA ALA A 129 -14.50 -4.70 23.61
C ALA A 129 -14.22 -5.93 24.49
N ILE A 130 -13.11 -6.65 24.26
CA ILE A 130 -12.67 -7.77 25.09
C ILE A 130 -12.02 -7.28 26.39
N ALA A 131 -11.17 -6.25 26.31
CA ALA A 131 -10.37 -5.81 27.44
C ALA A 131 -11.19 -5.06 28.50
N ASP A 132 -12.09 -4.16 28.09
CA ASP A 132 -12.80 -3.24 28.99
C ASP A 132 -13.65 -3.98 30.05
N PRO A 133 -14.49 -4.98 29.72
CA PRO A 133 -15.31 -5.70 30.71
C PRO A 133 -14.49 -6.56 31.69
N LEU A 134 -13.25 -6.86 31.31
CA LEU A 134 -12.31 -7.67 32.07
C LEU A 134 -11.27 -6.82 32.83
N GLY A 135 -11.33 -5.49 32.70
CA GLY A 135 -10.40 -4.57 33.35
C GLY A 135 -8.97 -4.69 32.82
N ALA A 136 -8.79 -5.20 31.60
CA ALA A 136 -7.49 -5.27 30.95
C ALA A 136 -7.20 -3.96 30.20
N THR A 137 -5.92 -3.61 30.09
CA THR A 137 -5.47 -2.46 29.30
C THR A 137 -5.05 -2.92 27.91
N VAL A 138 -5.45 -2.16 26.89
CA VAL A 138 -5.07 -2.38 25.51
C VAL A 138 -3.93 -1.46 25.14
N HIS A 139 -2.82 -2.03 24.69
CA HIS A 139 -1.72 -1.30 24.08
C HIS A 139 -1.76 -1.50 22.57
N THR A 140 -2.25 -0.49 21.86
CA THR A 140 -2.09 -0.38 20.41
C THR A 140 -0.65 0.00 20.10
N PRO A 141 0.05 -0.71 19.20
CA PRO A 141 1.42 -0.32 18.86
C PRO A 141 1.43 1.07 18.24
N GLY A 142 2.46 1.82 18.59
CA GLY A 142 2.75 3.05 17.87
C GLY A 142 3.10 2.76 16.41
N PRO A 143 3.08 3.81 15.57
CA PRO A 143 3.56 3.72 14.21
C PRO A 143 4.93 3.02 14.11
N SER A 144 5.02 1.96 13.30
CA SER A 144 6.31 1.27 13.07
C SER A 144 7.32 2.23 12.43
N PRO A 145 8.60 2.25 12.90
CA PRO A 145 9.67 3.04 12.29
C PRO A 145 10.05 2.57 10.87
N LEU A 146 9.62 1.39 10.44
CA LEU A 146 9.87 0.82 9.10
C LEU A 146 8.72 1.06 8.10
N GLY A 147 7.90 2.07 8.36
CA GLY A 147 6.70 2.35 7.57
C GLY A 147 5.51 1.53 8.08
N HIS A 148 4.40 2.21 8.34
CA HIS A 148 3.25 1.65 9.04
C HIS A 148 2.62 0.51 8.27
N ASP A 149 2.56 -0.63 8.94
CA ASP A 149 1.60 -1.67 8.65
C ASP A 149 0.78 -1.91 9.92
N PRO A 150 -0.41 -1.29 10.02
CA PRO A 150 -1.24 -1.47 11.20
C PRO A 150 -1.70 -2.91 11.37
N GLN A 151 -1.64 -3.82 10.37
CA GLN A 151 -2.00 -5.23 10.56
C GLN A 151 -0.93 -6.06 11.28
N GLU A 152 0.35 -5.75 11.06
CA GLU A 152 1.47 -6.39 11.76
C GLU A 152 1.68 -5.85 13.18
N ALA A 153 1.06 -4.71 13.48
CA ALA A 153 1.04 -4.13 14.79
C ALA A 153 0.26 -5.06 15.76
N ILE A 154 1.00 -5.81 16.58
CA ILE A 154 0.43 -6.68 17.61
C ILE A 154 -0.17 -5.81 18.73
N VAL A 155 -1.50 -5.76 18.82
CA VAL A 155 -2.19 -5.18 19.99
C VAL A 155 -1.94 -6.08 21.18
N ARG A 156 -1.55 -5.51 22.33
CA ARG A 156 -1.23 -6.28 23.53
C ARG A 156 -2.23 -6.01 24.65
N TYR A 157 -2.62 -7.08 25.34
CA TYR A 157 -3.39 -7.02 26.57
C TYR A 157 -2.45 -7.05 27.78
N GLN A 158 -2.72 -6.22 28.78
CA GLN A 158 -2.07 -6.27 30.09
C GLN A 158 -3.10 -6.23 31.21
N GLY A 159 -2.81 -6.91 32.32
CA GLY A 159 -3.69 -7.00 33.49
C GLY A 159 -4.30 -8.41 33.63
N PRO A 160 -5.61 -8.53 33.96
CA PRO A 160 -6.29 -9.83 34.13
C PRO A 160 -6.30 -10.71 32.86
N LEU A 161 -6.02 -10.09 31.70
CA LEU A 161 -5.70 -10.73 30.44
C LEU A 161 -4.28 -10.33 30.02
N ALA A 162 -3.44 -11.32 29.71
CA ALA A 162 -2.13 -11.09 29.10
C ALA A 162 -2.08 -11.79 27.74
N GLY A 163 -1.83 -11.04 26.66
CA GLY A 163 -1.94 -11.63 25.33
C GLY A 163 -1.78 -10.66 24.18
N THR A 164 -2.18 -11.11 23.01
CA THR A 164 -2.07 -10.40 21.75
C THR A 164 -3.35 -10.49 20.90
N ALA A 165 -3.59 -9.46 20.09
CA ALA A 165 -4.53 -9.51 18.98
C ALA A 165 -3.83 -9.09 17.68
N THR A 166 -4.09 -9.85 16.62
CA THR A 166 -3.44 -9.70 15.32
C THR A 166 -4.43 -9.87 14.18
N VAL A 167 -4.12 -9.28 13.02
CA VAL A 167 -4.81 -9.60 11.77
C VAL A 167 -3.83 -10.39 10.90
N PRO A 168 -3.97 -11.73 10.79
CA PRO A 168 -3.06 -12.51 9.97
C PRO A 168 -3.19 -12.14 8.48
N ARG A 169 -2.03 -11.99 7.81
CA ARG A 169 -1.91 -11.45 6.43
C ARG A 169 -2.80 -12.10 5.36
N LYS A 170 -3.27 -13.34 5.57
CA LYS A 170 -4.04 -14.12 4.58
C LYS A 170 -5.45 -14.49 5.05
N SER A 171 -5.86 -14.07 6.24
CA SER A 171 -7.18 -14.42 6.77
C SER A 171 -8.06 -13.18 6.84
N GLY A 172 -9.33 -13.31 6.45
CA GLY A 172 -10.35 -12.31 6.76
C GLY A 172 -10.73 -12.25 8.25
N HIS A 173 -9.98 -12.91 9.12
CA HIS A 173 -10.26 -13.07 10.54
C HIS A 173 -9.29 -12.26 11.40
N VAL A 174 -9.76 -11.85 12.59
CA VAL A 174 -8.91 -11.29 13.64
C VAL A 174 -8.58 -12.42 14.62
N ALA A 175 -7.30 -12.62 14.91
CA ALA A 175 -6.85 -13.64 15.84
C ALA A 175 -6.57 -13.03 17.22
N PHE A 176 -7.08 -13.67 18.26
CA PHE A 176 -6.88 -13.30 19.65
C PHE A 176 -6.20 -14.45 20.38
N ALA A 177 -5.09 -14.17 21.07
CA ALA A 177 -4.39 -15.13 21.91
C ALA A 177 -4.14 -14.50 23.28
N PHE A 178 -4.65 -15.08 24.36
CA PHE A 178 -4.42 -14.56 25.69
C PHE A 178 -4.35 -15.67 26.73
N SER A 179 -3.66 -15.38 27.83
CA SER A 179 -3.60 -16.16 29.05
C SER A 179 -4.41 -15.46 30.14
N VAL A 180 -5.05 -16.27 30.97
CA VAL A 180 -5.91 -15.85 32.08
C VAL A 180 -5.46 -16.52 33.36
N ALA A 181 -5.62 -15.82 34.49
CA ALA A 181 -5.49 -16.47 35.79
C ALA A 181 -6.57 -17.54 35.97
N PRO A 182 -6.29 -18.69 36.61
CA PRO A 182 -7.27 -19.76 36.79
C PRO A 182 -8.60 -19.32 37.41
N GLY A 183 -8.55 -18.35 38.34
CA GLY A 183 -9.75 -17.79 38.99
C GLY A 183 -10.65 -16.95 38.09
N GLU A 184 -10.13 -16.44 36.97
CA GLU A 184 -10.88 -15.60 36.01
C GLU A 184 -11.31 -16.38 34.76
N ALA A 185 -10.82 -17.61 34.57
CA ALA A 185 -11.01 -18.38 33.34
C ALA A 185 -12.49 -18.62 33.00
N ALA A 186 -13.33 -18.94 33.99
CA ALA A 186 -14.76 -19.16 33.78
C ALA A 186 -15.50 -17.88 33.36
N ARG A 187 -15.13 -16.73 33.95
CA ARG A 187 -15.70 -15.42 33.61
C ARG A 187 -15.33 -15.00 32.19
N VAL A 188 -14.07 -15.19 31.82
CA VAL A 188 -13.58 -14.90 30.46
C VAL A 188 -14.25 -15.81 29.44
N ALA A 189 -14.36 -17.11 29.70
CA ALA A 189 -15.05 -18.05 28.82
C ALA A 189 -16.53 -17.69 28.62
N ALA A 190 -17.24 -17.35 29.71
CA ALA A 190 -18.64 -16.93 29.63
C ALA A 190 -18.81 -15.64 28.80
N PHE A 191 -17.91 -14.67 28.96
CA PHE A 191 -17.92 -13.45 28.16
C PHE A 191 -17.68 -13.73 26.67
N LEU A 192 -16.69 -14.56 26.32
CA LEU A 192 -16.39 -14.90 24.94
C LEU A 192 -17.53 -15.65 24.24
N ALA A 193 -18.32 -16.42 25.00
CA ALA A 193 -19.50 -17.09 24.49
C ALA A 193 -20.64 -16.14 24.07
N THR A 194 -20.57 -14.84 24.42
CA THR A 194 -21.54 -13.82 24.00
C THR A 194 -21.31 -13.32 22.57
N PHE A 195 -20.12 -13.54 22.00
CA PHE A 195 -19.87 -13.18 20.61
C PHE A 195 -20.60 -14.16 19.67
N PRO A 196 -21.24 -13.65 18.60
CA PRO A 196 -21.86 -14.51 17.60
C PRO A 196 -20.79 -15.43 17.01
N ARG A 197 -21.08 -16.73 16.97
CA ARG A 197 -20.24 -17.69 16.25
C ARG A 197 -20.26 -17.31 14.78
N THR A 198 -19.11 -16.96 14.22
CA THR A 198 -18.97 -16.96 12.76
C THR A 198 -19.19 -18.40 12.30
N PRO A 199 -20.05 -18.64 11.29
CA PRO A 199 -20.13 -19.96 10.68
C PRO A 199 -18.75 -20.35 10.17
N ASP A 200 -18.37 -21.61 10.38
CA ASP A 200 -17.16 -22.18 9.78
C ASP A 200 -17.27 -21.96 8.27
N TRP A 201 -16.42 -21.07 7.73
CA TRP A 201 -16.19 -21.05 6.30
C TRP A 201 -15.29 -22.25 6.02
N ASP A 202 -15.91 -23.33 5.54
CA ASP A 202 -15.22 -24.52 5.07
C ASP A 202 -14.04 -24.13 4.18
N GLN A 203 -12.89 -24.71 4.49
CA GLN A 203 -11.69 -24.65 3.67
C GLN A 203 -11.92 -25.46 2.39
N ASP A 204 -12.59 -24.87 1.40
CA ASP A 204 -12.59 -25.40 0.04
C ASP A 204 -11.66 -24.54 -0.84
N HIS A 205 -10.37 -24.85 -0.79
CA HIS A 205 -9.40 -24.64 -1.87
C HIS A 205 -8.30 -25.70 -1.83
#